data_AF-A0A4V4HD75-F1
#
_entry.id   AF-A0A4V4HD75-F1
#
_cell.length_a   1.000
_cell.length_b   1.000
_cell.length_c   1.000
_cell.angle_alpha   90.00
_cell.angle_beta   90.00
_cell.angle_gamma   90.00
#
_symmetry.space_group_name_H-M   'P 1'
#
loop_
_entity.id
_entity.type
_entity.pdbx_description
1 polymer ?
#
loop_
_entity_poly.entity_id
_entity_poly.type
_entity_poly.pdbx_seq_one_letter_code
_entity_poly.pdbx_strand_id
1 'polypeptide(L)'
;MLNGTLCATERALCCLVENYQTPYGVVIPKVLRPYMQGRDFLPWVKDLPKGLQKKRPEVHANNRQRLPSSLCAEVYSSVFV
;
A
#
# COMPACT_ATOMS: atom_id res chain seq x y z
N MET A 1 -20.35 22.41 -16.84
CA MET A 1 -20.58 21.22 -15.99
C MET A 1 -19.29 20.89 -15.25
N LEU A 2 -19.34 20.53 -13.97
CA LEU A 2 -18.19 20.14 -13.15
C LEU A 2 -18.44 18.76 -12.53
N ASN A 3 -17.54 17.80 -12.74
CA ASN A 3 -17.53 16.50 -12.05
C ASN A 3 -16.15 16.23 -11.46
N GLY A 4 -16.09 15.45 -10.37
CA GLY A 4 -14.83 15.07 -9.73
C GLY A 4 -14.98 13.75 -8.98
N THR A 5 -14.00 12.86 -9.16
CA THR A 5 -13.95 11.58 -8.45
C THR A 5 -13.43 11.82 -7.02
N LEU A 6 -14.29 11.58 -6.02
CA LEU A 6 -13.90 11.71 -4.61
C LEU A 6 -12.80 10.71 -4.23
N CYS A 7 -12.97 9.44 -4.61
CA CYS A 7 -12.02 8.38 -4.28
C CYS A 7 -12.13 7.22 -5.28
N ALA A 8 -11.03 6.90 -5.95
CA ALA A 8 -10.85 5.61 -6.61
C ALA A 8 -10.26 4.64 -5.59
N THR A 9 -11.09 3.77 -5.02
CA THR A 9 -10.78 3.00 -3.80
C THR A 9 -9.51 2.17 -3.91
N GLU A 10 -9.30 1.45 -5.00
CA GLU A 10 -8.11 0.61 -5.22
C GLU A 10 -6.83 1.45 -5.30
N ARG A 11 -6.92 2.62 -5.94
CA ARG A 11 -5.81 3.56 -6.08
C ARG A 11 -5.46 4.20 -4.75
N ALA A 12 -6.48 4.59 -3.98
CA ALA A 12 -6.31 5.09 -2.64
C ALA A 12 -5.70 4.02 -1.70
N LEU A 13 -6.10 2.76 -1.86
CA LEU A 13 -5.53 1.64 -1.10
C LEU A 13 -4.04 1.43 -1.39
N CYS A 14 -3.61 1.51 -2.66
CA CYS A 14 -2.18 1.48 -2.99
C CYS A 14 -1.39 2.55 -2.23
N CYS A 15 -1.86 3.80 -2.27
CA CYS A 15 -1.23 4.91 -1.55
C CYS A 15 -1.26 4.70 -0.03
N LEU A 16 -2.33 4.09 0.51
CA LEU A 16 -2.46 3.78 1.93
C LEU A 16 -1.38 2.82 2.39
N VAL A 17 -1.23 1.68 1.69
CA VAL A 17 -0.26 0.64 2.07
C VAL A 17 1.17 1.16 1.93
N GLU A 18 1.48 1.91 0.87
CA GLU A 18 2.82 2.49 0.68
C GLU A 18 3.22 3.49 1.77
N ASN A 19 2.27 4.27 2.30
CA ASN A 19 2.57 5.31 3.28
C ASN A 19 2.53 4.82 4.74
N TYR A 20 1.73 3.78 5.02
CA TYR A 20 1.50 3.27 6.37
C TYR A 20 2.10 1.88 6.64
N GLN A 21 2.91 1.34 5.72
CA GLN A 21 3.67 0.12 5.93
C GLN A 21 4.76 0.27 7.00
N THR A 22 4.90 -0.77 7.81
CA THR A 22 5.94 -0.99 8.81
C THR A 22 6.60 -2.35 8.59
N PRO A 23 7.74 -2.65 9.23
CA PRO A 23 8.38 -3.96 9.11
C PRO A 23 7.49 -5.14 9.51
N TYR A 24 6.52 -4.93 10.41
CA TYR A 24 5.66 -5.98 10.97
C TYR A 24 4.26 -6.04 10.34
N GLY A 25 3.85 -5.02 9.59
CA GLY A 25 2.48 -4.91 9.06
C GLY A 25 2.14 -3.51 8.55
N VAL A 26 0.85 -3.19 8.44
CA VAL A 26 0.33 -1.87 8.03
C VAL A 26 -0.45 -1.23 9.18
N VAL A 27 -0.13 0.01 9.50
CA VAL A 27 -0.87 0.79 10.51
C VAL A 27 -2.13 1.38 9.88
N ILE A 28 -3.28 1.24 10.55
CA ILE A 28 -4.55 1.77 10.04
C ILE A 28 -4.65 3.27 10.39
N PRO A 29 -4.92 4.16 9.41
CA PRO A 29 -5.12 5.58 9.68
C PRO A 29 -6.28 5.82 10.64
N LYS A 30 -6.14 6.83 11.51
CA LYS A 30 -7.12 7.12 12.58
C LYS A 30 -8.56 7.24 12.07
N VAL A 31 -8.74 7.85 10.89
CA VAL A 31 -10.04 8.06 10.25
C VAL A 31 -10.72 6.77 9.77
N LEU A 32 -9.96 5.70 9.51
CA LEU A 32 -10.49 4.42 9.02
C LEU A 32 -10.80 3.42 10.14
N ARG A 33 -10.27 3.63 11.36
CA ARG A 33 -10.42 2.70 12.50
C ARG A 33 -11.87 2.41 12.91
N PRO A 34 -12.81 3.37 12.91
CA PRO A 34 -14.21 3.09 13.22
C PRO A 34 -14.84 2.07 12.27
N TYR A 35 -14.36 2.01 11.02
CA TYR A 35 -14.83 1.09 9.99
C TYR A 35 -14.10 -0.27 10.02
N MET A 36 -13.07 -0.41 10.84
CA MET A 36 -12.21 -1.60 10.93
C MET A 36 -12.45 -2.42 12.20
N GLN A 37 -13.62 -2.27 12.83
CA GLN A 37 -13.99 -2.93 14.09
C GLN A 37 -13.03 -2.60 15.24
N GLY A 38 -12.52 -1.35 15.28
CA GLY A 38 -11.60 -0.89 16.31
C GLY A 38 -10.17 -1.41 16.17
N ARG A 39 -9.81 -2.04 15.04
CA ARG A 39 -8.44 -2.48 14.79
C ARG A 39 -7.55 -1.31 14.39
N ASP A 40 -6.34 -1.29 14.96
CA ASP A 40 -5.33 -0.26 14.70
C ASP A 40 -4.19 -0.73 13.77
N PHE A 41 -4.04 -2.04 13.60
CA PHE A 41 -2.88 -2.64 12.93
C PHE A 41 -3.26 -3.91 12.15
N LEU A 42 -2.69 -4.06 10.95
CA LEU A 42 -2.80 -5.28 10.13
C LEU A 42 -1.42 -5.96 10.04
N PRO A 43 -1.23 -7.15 10.64
CA PRO A 43 0.03 -7.88 10.54
C PRO A 43 0.22 -8.53 9.16
N TRP A 44 1.47 -8.76 8.77
CA TRP A 44 1.78 -9.58 7.59
C TRP A 44 1.43 -11.05 7.84
N VAL A 45 0.60 -11.62 6.96
CA VAL A 45 0.15 -13.03 7.07
C VAL A 45 0.90 -13.95 6.10
N LYS A 46 1.50 -13.38 5.06
CA LYS A 46 2.20 -14.11 4.00
C LYS A 46 3.54 -13.43 3.71
N ASP A 47 4.55 -14.25 3.49
CA ASP A 47 5.85 -13.78 3.02
C ASP A 47 5.81 -13.34 1.56
N LEU A 48 6.74 -12.45 1.21
CA LEU A 48 6.86 -11.98 -0.16
C LEU A 48 7.32 -13.13 -1.08
N PRO A 49 6.60 -13.41 -2.19
CA PRO A 49 7.01 -14.43 -3.14
C PRO A 49 8.40 -14.12 -3.71
N LYS A 50 9.23 -15.16 -3.84
CA LYS A 50 10.66 -15.05 -4.18
C LYS A 50 10.93 -14.33 -5.51
N GLY A 51 9.98 -14.37 -6.46
CA GLY A 51 10.08 -13.69 -7.76
C GLY A 51 9.90 -12.17 -7.72
N LEU A 52 9.37 -11.61 -6.63
CA LEU A 52 9.14 -10.15 -6.48
C LEU A 52 10.23 -9.46 -5.64
N GLN A 53 11.21 -10.21 -5.15
CA GLN A 53 12.32 -9.67 -4.36
C GLN A 53 13.32 -8.95 -5.28
N LYS A 54 13.09 -7.65 -5.52
CA LYS A 54 14.10 -6.82 -6.18
C LYS A 54 15.24 -6.54 -5.17
N LYS A 55 16.45 -7.07 -5.43
CA LYS A 55 17.66 -6.63 -4.69
C LYS A 55 17.82 -5.14 -4.90
N ARG A 56 17.66 -4.35 -3.84
CA ARG A 56 17.86 -2.91 -3.88
C ARG A 56 19.38 -2.64 -3.89
N PRO A 57 19.95 -1.90 -4.87
CA PRO A 57 21.26 -1.28 -4.66
C PRO A 57 21.13 -0.23 -3.56
N GLU A 58 22.02 -0.25 -2.58
CA GLU A 58 21.97 0.61 -1.38
C GLU A 58 22.12 2.10 -1.74
N VAL A 59 21.01 2.77 -2.04
CA VAL A 59 20.99 4.23 -2.22
C VAL A 59 20.36 4.86 -0.99
N HIS A 60 21.24 5.34 -0.11
CA HIS A 60 21.13 6.43 0.86
C HIS A 60 19.84 6.56 1.69
N ALA A 61 20.06 6.54 3.01
CA ALA A 61 19.08 6.72 4.07
C ALA A 61 18.21 7.97 3.90
N ASN A 62 17.02 7.81 3.32
CA ASN A 62 15.86 8.51 3.84
C ASN A 62 14.61 7.63 3.70
N ASN A 63 14.03 7.34 4.85
CA ASN A 63 13.56 6.02 5.23
C ASN A 63 12.02 5.92 5.18
N ARG A 64 11.47 5.31 4.13
CA ARG A 64 10.14 4.68 4.10
C ARG A 64 10.20 3.56 3.08
N GLN A 65 9.92 2.32 3.50
CA GLN A 65 9.85 1.17 2.61
C GLN A 65 8.73 1.39 1.56
N ARG A 66 9.07 2.00 0.42
CA ARG A 66 8.20 2.00 -0.76
C ARG A 66 8.06 0.55 -1.22
N LEU A 67 6.82 0.05 -1.31
CA LEU A 67 6.51 -1.14 -2.08
C LEU A 67 7.10 -0.98 -3.49
N PRO A 68 7.61 -2.06 -4.11
CA PRO A 68 8.15 -1.96 -5.45
C PRO A 68 7.02 -1.45 -6.36
N SER A 69 7.31 -0.42 -7.14
CA SER A 69 6.37 0.21 -8.10
C SER A 69 5.72 -0.78 -9.07
N SER A 70 6.26 -2.00 -9.18
CA SER A 70 5.68 -3.13 -9.91
C SER A 70 4.36 -3.65 -9.32
N LEU A 71 4.22 -3.68 -7.99
CA LEU A 71 2.97 -4.09 -7.33
C LEU A 71 1.86 -3.06 -7.56
N CYS A 72 2.21 -1.77 -7.61
CA CYS A 72 1.30 -0.71 -8.02
C CYS A 72 0.90 -0.87 -9.50
N ALA A 73 1.86 -1.16 -10.39
CA ALA A 73 1.61 -1.34 -11.82
C ALA A 73 0.69 -2.54 -12.15
N GLU A 74 0.82 -3.67 -11.44
CA GLU A 74 -0.06 -4.83 -11.65
C GLU A 74 -1.50 -4.55 -11.22
N VAL A 75 -1.71 -3.90 -10.07
CA VAL A 75 -3.05 -3.47 -9.64
C VAL A 75 -3.65 -2.43 -10.60
N TYR A 76 -2.81 -1.58 -11.20
CA TYR A 76 -3.26 -0.61 -12.22
C TYR A 76 -3.72 -1.30 -13.52
N SER A 77 -3.12 -2.43 -13.91
CA SER A 77 -3.43 -3.11 -15.16
C SER A 77 -4.65 -4.03 -15.06
N SER A 78 -4.98 -4.55 -13.88
CA SER A 78 -6.15 -5.44 -13.71
C SER A 78 -7.49 -4.73 -13.53
N VAL A 79 -7.46 -3.42 -13.24
CA VAL A 79 -8.66 -2.61 -12.93
C VAL A 79 -9.13 -1.79 -14.13
N PHE A 80 -8.29 -1.59 -15.13
CA PHE A 80 -8.64 -0.92 -16.38
C PHE A 80 -9.03 -1.97 -17.44
N VAL A 81 -10.18 -2.62 -17.23
CA VAL A 81 -11.00 -3.17 -18.33
C VAL A 81 -12.20 -2.24 -18.50
#